data_AF-A0A2E1ZWW7-F1
#
_entry.id   AF-A0A2E1ZWW7-F1
#
_cell.length_a   1.000
_cell.length_b   1.000
_cell.length_c   1.000
_cell.angle_alpha   90.00
_cell.angle_beta   90.00
_cell.angle_gamma   90.00
#
_symmetry.space_group_name_H-M   'P 1'
#
loop_
_entity.id
_entity.type
_entity.pdbx_description
1 polymer ?
#
loop_
_entity_poly.entity_id
_entity_poly.type
_entity_poly.pdbx_seq_one_letter_code
_entity_poly.pdbx_strand_id
1 'polypeptide(L)'
;MKHIKTLFVLSCAAMFFSLTAFDNVSAHGGRDVKDFNFVIGFENEPAYEGIINAIEVKITGKPSLKDNHDDGHNHSHGHSDIDVEAHGAIFASELLSAGEKFSTTISQELNNIEIPYHDHMNHDITGTIQISDEGVSGQVKVMIHETSLMPSDISVQPGATIIWTNYSKGQHAITSGIMPSTTDTKEPISGLSETLKTELIHVSTQSSVILNLNEDSDMPGRYTSPFIPTSPGIYEIRIYGTIYSTAIDETFISMGGGGDFDDIVSPTAIQFPKKLTSDREITGAISEATEVSQSALLLANRFNTWIIISIIVGGVGIVVSCVSLGLQFRKNNS
;
A
#
# COMPACT_ATOMS: atom_id res chain seq x y z
N MET A 1 -0.84 -48.60 -46.47
CA MET A 1 -2.04 -49.25 -45.91
C MET A 1 -1.82 -49.52 -44.43
N LYS A 2 -2.66 -48.89 -43.58
CA LYS A 2 -3.08 -49.28 -42.21
C LYS A 2 -1.99 -49.31 -41.11
N HIS A 3 -1.86 -48.23 -40.34
CA HIS A 3 -2.53 -47.97 -39.04
C HIS A 3 -1.97 -48.79 -37.86
N ILE A 4 -1.04 -48.20 -37.10
CA ILE A 4 -0.79 -48.56 -35.70
C ILE A 4 -1.26 -47.38 -34.84
N LYS A 5 -2.03 -47.75 -33.82
CA LYS A 5 -2.99 -46.93 -33.08
C LYS A 5 -2.31 -46.05 -32.04
N THR A 6 -2.85 -44.85 -31.96
CA THR A 6 -2.76 -43.83 -30.91
C THR A 6 -2.89 -44.42 -29.50
N LEU A 7 -1.99 -44.03 -28.59
CA LEU A 7 -2.35 -43.83 -27.19
C LEU A 7 -1.89 -42.44 -26.77
N PHE A 8 -2.90 -41.59 -26.60
CA PHE A 8 -2.84 -40.21 -26.17
C PHE A 8 -2.76 -40.24 -24.64
N VAL A 9 -1.66 -39.78 -24.04
CA VAL A 9 -1.66 -39.41 -22.63
C VAL A 9 -1.53 -37.89 -22.57
N LEU A 10 -2.71 -37.27 -22.48
CA LEU A 10 -2.91 -35.90 -22.06
C LEU A 10 -2.28 -35.74 -20.68
N SER A 11 -1.23 -34.94 -20.54
CA SER A 11 -0.93 -34.30 -19.27
C SER A 11 -1.11 -32.81 -19.48
N CYS A 12 -2.37 -32.38 -19.39
CA CYS A 12 -2.74 -31.00 -19.13
C CYS A 12 -2.26 -30.67 -17.72
N ALA A 13 -1.04 -30.17 -17.59
CA ALA A 13 -0.68 -29.35 -16.44
C ALA A 13 -1.42 -28.01 -16.62
N ALA A 14 -2.65 -27.98 -16.11
CA ALA A 14 -3.46 -26.78 -16.04
C ALA A 14 -2.65 -25.69 -15.34
N MET A 15 -2.48 -24.57 -16.04
CA MET A 15 -2.23 -23.26 -15.46
C MET A 15 -3.21 -23.06 -14.30
N PHE A 16 -2.75 -23.25 -13.07
CA PHE A 16 -3.34 -22.53 -11.95
C PHE A 16 -2.80 -21.12 -12.02
N PHE A 17 -3.43 -20.31 -12.87
CA PHE A 17 -3.41 -18.87 -12.75
C PHE A 17 -4.08 -18.58 -11.40
N SER A 18 -3.28 -18.42 -10.35
CA SER A 18 -3.77 -17.94 -9.08
C SER A 18 -4.28 -16.52 -9.33
N LEU A 19 -5.59 -16.42 -9.53
CA LEU A 19 -6.32 -15.17 -9.45
C LEU A 19 -6.25 -14.81 -7.96
N THR A 20 -5.15 -14.18 -7.54
CA THR A 20 -5.16 -13.44 -6.29
C THR A 20 -6.18 -12.35 -6.50
N ALA A 21 -7.30 -12.45 -5.77
CA ALA A 21 -8.20 -11.34 -5.63
C ALA A 21 -7.35 -10.10 -5.31
N PHE A 22 -7.53 -9.03 -6.07
CA PHE A 22 -7.04 -7.74 -5.65
C PHE A 22 -7.78 -7.46 -4.35
N ASP A 23 -7.10 -7.62 -3.21
CA ASP A 23 -7.56 -7.07 -1.95
C ASP A 23 -7.71 -5.58 -2.22
N ASN A 24 -8.94 -5.08 -2.21
CA ASN A 24 -9.20 -3.65 -2.09
C ASN A 24 -8.86 -3.29 -0.64
N VAL A 25 -7.58 -3.34 -0.29
CA VAL A 25 -7.07 -2.59 0.85
C VAL A 25 -7.42 -1.14 0.54
N SER A 26 -8.05 -0.44 1.50
CA SER A 26 -8.26 0.99 1.38
C SER A 26 -6.90 1.65 1.21
N ALA A 27 -6.52 1.96 -0.03
CA ALA A 27 -5.22 2.54 -0.34
C ALA A 27 -5.17 4.05 -0.06
N HIS A 28 -6.31 4.62 0.36
CA HIS A 28 -6.39 5.93 0.94
C HIS A 28 -6.44 5.87 2.47
N GLY A 29 -5.53 6.62 3.10
CA GLY A 29 -5.35 6.71 4.53
C GLY A 29 -5.98 7.96 5.12
N GLY A 30 -6.84 7.78 6.13
CA GLY A 30 -7.56 8.87 6.78
C GLY A 30 -7.05 9.18 8.18
N ARG A 31 -6.85 10.46 8.52
CA ARG A 31 -6.66 10.89 9.91
C ARG A 31 -7.28 12.25 10.22
N ASP A 32 -7.64 12.42 11.48
CA ASP A 32 -8.10 13.71 12.00
C ASP A 32 -6.92 14.64 12.28
N VAL A 33 -7.02 15.87 11.77
CA VAL A 33 -6.07 16.96 11.97
C VAL A 33 -6.85 18.16 12.49
N LYS A 34 -6.69 18.45 13.78
CA LYS A 34 -7.37 19.57 14.46
C LYS A 34 -8.88 19.50 14.26
N ASP A 35 -9.48 20.42 13.53
CA ASP A 35 -10.92 20.51 13.27
C ASP A 35 -11.32 19.93 11.91
N PHE A 36 -10.40 19.21 11.26
CA PHE A 36 -10.59 18.66 9.92
C PHE A 36 -10.26 17.17 9.89
N ASN A 37 -10.80 16.48 8.90
CA ASN A 37 -10.41 15.13 8.55
C ASN A 37 -9.75 15.15 7.16
N PHE A 38 -8.59 14.52 7.07
CA PHE A 38 -7.81 14.38 5.85
C PHE A 38 -7.79 12.92 5.44
N VAL A 39 -8.14 12.65 4.18
CA VAL A 39 -7.94 11.35 3.54
C VAL A 39 -6.96 11.55 2.39
N ILE A 40 -5.87 10.79 2.39
CA ILE A 40 -4.74 10.96 1.47
C ILE A 40 -4.49 9.65 0.73
N GLY A 41 -4.22 9.73 -0.56
CA GLY A 41 -3.81 8.58 -1.37
C GLY A 41 -3.32 9.00 -2.74
N PHE A 42 -3.22 8.02 -3.65
CA PHE A 42 -3.01 8.30 -5.06
C PHE A 42 -4.33 8.16 -5.84
N GLU A 43 -4.55 9.02 -6.83
CA GLU A 43 -5.79 9.00 -7.62
C GLU A 43 -5.99 7.67 -8.36
N ASN A 44 -4.91 7.07 -8.86
CA ASN A 44 -4.92 5.75 -9.48
C ASN A 44 -4.04 4.79 -8.70
N GLU A 45 -4.62 3.70 -8.22
CA GLU A 45 -3.95 2.71 -7.39
C GLU A 45 -4.01 1.30 -8.02
N PRO A 46 -2.91 0.52 -8.02
CA PRO A 46 -1.59 0.87 -7.49
C PRO A 46 -0.91 1.99 -8.29
N ALA A 47 -0.17 2.87 -7.60
CA ALA A 47 0.60 3.91 -8.26
C ALA A 47 1.87 3.31 -8.89
N TYR A 48 2.00 3.40 -10.21
CA TYR A 48 3.16 2.87 -10.93
C TYR A 48 4.15 3.97 -11.32
N GLU A 49 5.45 3.71 -11.18
CA GLU A 49 6.48 4.57 -11.78
C GLU A 49 6.28 4.71 -13.30
N GLY A 50 6.56 5.90 -13.82
CA GLY A 50 6.51 6.25 -15.23
C GLY A 50 5.10 6.49 -15.80
N ILE A 51 4.05 6.28 -15.01
CA ILE A 51 2.65 6.50 -15.41
C ILE A 51 2.13 7.76 -14.72
N ILE A 52 1.48 8.66 -15.46
CA ILE A 52 0.87 9.86 -14.87
C ILE A 52 -0.12 9.48 -13.78
N ASN A 53 -0.06 10.19 -12.65
CA ASN A 53 -0.95 10.01 -11.52
C ASN A 53 -1.19 11.36 -10.83
N ALA A 54 -1.96 11.36 -9.75
CA ALA A 54 -2.08 12.50 -8.87
C ALA A 54 -2.06 12.06 -7.41
N ILE A 55 -1.59 12.95 -6.54
CA ILE A 55 -1.91 12.85 -5.12
C ILE A 55 -3.36 13.24 -4.98
N GLU A 56 -4.17 12.41 -4.35
CA GLU A 56 -5.55 12.73 -3.97
C GLU A 56 -5.59 13.12 -2.49
N VAL A 57 -6.27 14.23 -2.21
CA VAL A 57 -6.53 14.71 -0.87
C VAL A 57 -8.01 15.03 -0.74
N LYS A 58 -8.72 14.38 0.19
CA LYS A 58 -10.07 14.78 0.58
C LYS A 58 -10.03 15.46 1.94
N ILE A 59 -10.57 16.67 2.01
CA ILE A 59 -10.59 17.49 3.22
C ILE A 59 -12.03 17.80 3.57
N THR A 60 -12.36 17.49 4.82
CA THR A 60 -13.70 17.72 5.35
C THR A 60 -13.63 18.33 6.74
N GLY A 61 -14.68 19.08 7.12
CA GLY A 61 -14.83 19.58 8.49
C GLY A 61 -15.08 18.43 9.46
N LYS A 62 -14.64 18.57 10.71
CA LYS A 62 -15.03 17.64 11.77
C LYS A 62 -16.54 17.70 12.00
N PRO A 63 -17.14 16.57 12.42
CA PRO A 63 -18.46 16.52 13.01
C PRO A 63 -18.65 17.68 13.99
N SER A 64 -19.55 18.61 13.68
CA SER A 64 -20.03 19.50 14.74
C SER A 64 -20.97 18.66 15.59
N LEU A 65 -20.65 18.49 16.88
CA LEU A 65 -21.60 18.01 17.87
C LEU A 65 -22.73 19.05 17.96
N LYS A 66 -23.67 19.00 17.03
CA LYS A 66 -24.96 19.66 17.16
C LYS A 66 -25.82 18.74 18.01
N ASP A 67 -26.11 19.18 19.23
CA ASP A 67 -27.18 18.66 20.06
C ASP A 67 -28.50 18.76 19.26
N ASN A 68 -28.84 17.71 18.53
CA ASN A 68 -30.16 17.60 17.93
C ASN A 68 -31.12 17.06 18.99
N HIS A 69 -31.64 17.97 19.80
CA HIS A 69 -33.00 17.82 20.29
C HIS A 69 -33.93 17.93 19.08
N ASP A 70 -34.34 16.80 18.52
CA ASP A 70 -35.52 16.74 17.65
C ASP A 70 -36.57 15.82 18.28
N ASP A 71 -37.50 16.46 18.98
CA ASP A 71 -38.77 15.87 19.39
C ASP A 71 -39.67 15.69 18.15
N GLY A 72 -39.48 14.59 17.45
CA GLY A 72 -40.26 14.25 16.25
C GLY A 72 -41.17 13.02 16.45
N HIS A 73 -42.28 13.17 17.16
CA HIS A 73 -43.33 12.16 17.16
C HIS A 73 -43.89 11.94 15.74
N ASN A 74 -43.94 10.68 15.27
CA ASN A 74 -45.10 10.23 14.50
C ASN A 74 -45.35 8.72 14.66
N HIS A 75 -46.62 8.37 14.84
CA HIS A 75 -47.12 7.03 15.14
C HIS A 75 -47.59 6.29 13.87
N SER A 76 -47.77 4.95 14.01
CA SER A 76 -48.73 4.06 13.30
C SER A 76 -48.23 3.42 11.98
N HIS A 77 -48.31 2.11 11.68
CA HIS A 77 -48.90 0.90 12.28
C HIS A 77 -48.19 -0.38 11.72
N GLY A 78 -47.95 -1.39 12.57
CA GLY A 78 -48.44 -2.75 12.30
C GLY A 78 -47.67 -3.70 11.38
N HIS A 79 -46.41 -4.01 11.68
CA HIS A 79 -45.79 -5.34 11.76
C HIS A 79 -44.37 -5.10 12.29
N SER A 80 -43.68 -6.09 12.85
CA SER A 80 -42.40 -5.94 13.55
C SER A 80 -41.25 -5.51 12.62
N ASP A 81 -41.21 -4.24 12.21
CA ASP A 81 -40.12 -3.64 11.44
C ASP A 81 -39.00 -3.26 12.42
N ILE A 82 -38.16 -4.23 12.78
CA ILE A 82 -36.84 -3.92 13.33
C ILE A 82 -36.06 -3.28 12.19
N ASP A 83 -35.74 -2.00 12.34
CA ASP A 83 -34.80 -1.32 11.45
C ASP A 83 -33.42 -1.95 11.66
N VAL A 84 -33.03 -2.86 10.77
CA VAL A 84 -31.75 -3.58 10.84
C VAL A 84 -30.57 -2.71 10.47
N GLU A 85 -30.80 -1.56 9.85
CA GLU A 85 -29.79 -0.56 9.55
C GLU A 85 -29.59 0.40 10.73
N ALA A 86 -30.59 0.59 11.58
CA ALA A 86 -30.47 1.46 12.76
C ALA A 86 -29.29 1.05 13.65
N HIS A 87 -28.43 2.05 13.91
CA HIS A 87 -27.20 1.87 14.64
C HIS A 87 -27.45 1.38 16.07
N GLY A 88 -26.85 0.24 16.41
CA GLY A 88 -26.97 -0.42 17.71
C GLY A 88 -28.37 -0.97 18.02
N ALA A 89 -29.29 -1.02 17.05
CA ALA A 89 -30.68 -1.40 17.31
C ALA A 89 -30.85 -2.87 17.73
N ILE A 90 -29.97 -3.77 17.28
CA ILE A 90 -30.04 -5.20 17.56
C ILE A 90 -29.04 -5.58 18.66
N PHE A 91 -27.80 -5.10 18.57
CA PHE A 91 -26.78 -5.27 19.59
C PHE A 91 -25.71 -4.18 19.55
N ALA A 92 -25.08 -3.95 20.70
CA ALA A 92 -23.84 -3.18 20.83
C ALA A 92 -23.03 -3.79 21.97
N SER A 93 -21.73 -4.01 21.75
CA SER A 93 -20.84 -4.48 22.80
C SER A 93 -20.29 -3.32 23.65
N GLU A 94 -19.82 -3.63 24.86
CA GLU A 94 -18.86 -2.76 25.54
C GLU A 94 -17.49 -2.79 24.83
N LEU A 95 -16.54 -1.97 25.29
CA LEU A 95 -15.15 -2.03 24.82
C LEU A 95 -14.52 -3.38 25.16
N LEU A 96 -13.97 -4.04 24.14
CA LEU A 96 -13.28 -5.30 24.23
C LEU A 96 -11.77 -5.06 24.16
N SER A 97 -11.07 -5.34 25.26
CA SER A 97 -9.62 -5.42 25.33
C SER A 97 -9.12 -6.75 24.74
N ALA A 98 -7.80 -6.87 24.54
CA ALA A 98 -7.19 -8.07 23.99
C ALA A 98 -7.61 -9.35 24.75
N GLY A 99 -8.16 -10.33 24.01
CA GLY A 99 -8.65 -11.60 24.52
C GLY A 99 -10.09 -11.59 25.06
N GLU A 100 -10.71 -10.42 25.21
CA GLU A 100 -12.09 -10.29 25.65
C GLU A 100 -13.08 -10.67 24.55
N LYS A 101 -14.31 -11.00 24.95
CA LYS A 101 -15.33 -11.56 24.07
C LYS A 101 -16.66 -10.86 24.27
N PHE A 102 -17.36 -10.69 23.17
CA PHE A 102 -18.76 -10.31 23.13
C PHE A 102 -19.57 -11.42 22.48
N SER A 103 -20.79 -11.67 22.96
CA SER A 103 -21.68 -12.65 22.34
C SER A 103 -23.12 -12.18 22.35
N THR A 104 -23.84 -12.46 21.26
CA THR A 104 -25.27 -12.20 21.13
C THR A 104 -25.98 -13.40 20.51
N THR A 105 -27.26 -13.58 20.82
CA THR A 105 -28.11 -14.62 20.21
C THR A 105 -29.12 -13.96 19.28
N ILE A 106 -29.20 -14.44 18.05
CA ILE A 106 -30.14 -13.95 17.04
C ILE A 106 -31.56 -14.32 17.43
N SER A 107 -32.47 -13.35 17.46
CA SER A 107 -33.88 -13.58 17.77
C SER A 107 -34.49 -14.58 16.79
N GLN A 108 -35.40 -15.44 17.28
CA GLN A 108 -36.16 -16.36 16.42
C GLN A 108 -37.11 -15.63 15.46
N GLU A 109 -37.38 -14.34 15.72
CA GLU A 109 -38.27 -13.51 14.91
C GLU A 109 -37.56 -12.89 13.69
N LEU A 110 -36.22 -12.96 13.65
CA LEU A 110 -35.41 -12.49 12.54
C LEU A 110 -35.10 -13.68 11.63
N ASN A 111 -35.71 -13.74 10.42
CA ASN A 111 -35.38 -14.74 9.41
C ASN A 111 -35.44 -14.12 8.01
N ASN A 112 -34.58 -14.56 7.11
CA ASN A 112 -34.38 -14.00 5.77
C ASN A 112 -34.06 -12.49 5.79
N ILE A 113 -33.24 -12.07 6.76
CA ILE A 113 -32.81 -10.69 6.95
C ILE A 113 -31.29 -10.65 6.95
N GLU A 114 -30.74 -9.56 6.44
CA GLU A 114 -29.32 -9.24 6.50
C GLU A 114 -29.10 -8.11 7.50
N ILE A 115 -28.18 -8.30 8.44
CA ILE A 115 -27.82 -7.30 9.45
C ILE A 115 -26.40 -6.83 9.18
N PRO A 116 -26.17 -5.58 8.78
CA PRO A 116 -24.84 -5.00 8.77
C PRO A 116 -24.34 -4.81 10.20
N TYR A 117 -23.03 -4.86 10.40
CA TYR A 117 -22.39 -4.51 11.66
C TYR A 117 -20.97 -4.00 11.42
N HIS A 118 -20.39 -3.35 12.42
CA HIS A 118 -19.07 -2.74 12.31
C HIS A 118 -18.39 -2.67 13.68
N ASP A 119 -17.11 -2.36 13.67
CA ASP A 119 -16.39 -1.92 14.87
C ASP A 119 -16.57 -0.41 15.07
N HIS A 120 -17.14 -0.04 16.20
CA HIS A 120 -17.41 1.33 16.62
C HIS A 120 -16.12 2.08 17.02
N MET A 121 -14.99 1.39 17.17
CA MET A 121 -13.68 2.03 17.37
C MET A 121 -12.95 2.31 16.06
N ASN A 122 -13.24 1.53 15.01
CA ASN A 122 -12.69 1.67 13.67
C ASN A 122 -13.77 1.33 12.63
N HIS A 123 -14.43 2.36 12.11
CA HIS A 123 -15.58 2.20 11.22
C HIS A 123 -15.23 1.62 9.84
N ASP A 124 -13.95 1.51 9.49
CA ASP A 124 -13.50 0.82 8.27
C ASP A 124 -13.63 -0.71 8.40
N ILE A 125 -13.76 -1.22 9.63
CA ILE A 125 -13.95 -2.64 9.92
C ILE A 125 -15.44 -2.94 9.96
N THR A 126 -15.95 -3.51 8.87
CA THR A 126 -17.36 -3.86 8.72
C THR A 126 -17.57 -5.35 8.47
N GLY A 127 -18.79 -5.83 8.69
CA GLY A 127 -19.21 -7.17 8.33
C GLY A 127 -20.72 -7.29 8.18
N THR A 128 -21.15 -8.46 7.74
CA THR A 128 -22.55 -8.75 7.46
C THR A 128 -23.00 -10.05 8.10
N ILE A 129 -24.21 -10.07 8.66
CA ILE A 129 -24.84 -11.27 9.21
C ILE A 129 -26.06 -11.59 8.35
N GLN A 130 -25.97 -12.63 7.53
CA GLN A 130 -27.12 -13.15 6.80
C GLN A 130 -27.87 -14.15 7.67
N ILE A 131 -29.13 -13.89 7.98
CA ILE A 131 -29.96 -14.79 8.78
C ILE A 131 -30.89 -15.56 7.86
N SER A 132 -30.76 -16.88 7.82
CA SER A 132 -31.64 -17.75 7.05
C SER A 132 -31.68 -19.17 7.62
N ASP A 133 -32.67 -19.95 7.23
CA ASP A 133 -32.80 -21.37 7.61
C ASP A 133 -31.61 -22.23 7.12
N GLU A 134 -30.88 -21.78 6.09
CA GLU A 134 -29.70 -22.44 5.53
C GLU A 134 -28.38 -22.03 6.22
N GLY A 135 -28.44 -21.09 7.17
CA GLY A 135 -27.27 -20.61 7.90
C GLY A 135 -26.72 -21.62 8.92
N VAL A 136 -25.62 -21.27 9.57
CA VAL A 136 -25.03 -22.08 10.63
C VAL A 136 -25.93 -22.07 11.88
N SER A 137 -26.23 -23.26 12.39
CA SER A 137 -26.95 -23.45 13.66
C SER A 137 -25.98 -23.52 14.85
N GLY A 138 -26.44 -23.10 16.04
CA GLY A 138 -25.62 -23.17 17.26
C GLY A 138 -24.70 -21.96 17.43
N GLN A 139 -23.38 -22.15 17.42
CA GLN A 139 -22.42 -21.08 17.70
C GLN A 139 -21.53 -20.75 16.48
N VAL A 140 -21.43 -19.47 16.15
CA VAL A 140 -20.48 -18.93 15.18
C VAL A 140 -19.46 -18.04 15.89
N LYS A 141 -18.20 -18.13 15.47
CA LYS A 141 -17.10 -17.34 16.05
C LYS A 141 -16.58 -16.37 15.01
N VAL A 142 -16.37 -15.12 15.44
CA VAL A 142 -15.74 -14.07 14.66
C VAL A 142 -14.51 -13.57 15.43
N MET A 143 -13.38 -13.47 14.75
CA MET A 143 -12.12 -12.98 15.30
C MET A 143 -11.97 -11.52 14.90
N ILE A 144 -11.77 -10.64 15.88
CA ILE A 144 -11.47 -9.22 15.63
C ILE A 144 -9.96 -9.07 15.60
N HIS A 145 -9.42 -8.64 14.47
CA HIS A 145 -8.03 -8.24 14.30
C HIS A 145 -7.95 -6.71 14.20
N GLU A 146 -6.72 -6.18 14.21
CA GLU A 146 -6.48 -4.73 14.28
C GLU A 146 -7.22 -3.93 13.20
N THR A 147 -7.35 -4.51 12.00
CA THR A 147 -7.96 -3.85 10.83
C THR A 147 -8.99 -4.72 10.11
N SER A 148 -9.42 -5.85 10.68
CA SER A 148 -10.32 -6.78 9.99
C SER A 148 -11.10 -7.71 10.92
N LEU A 149 -12.19 -8.27 10.39
CA LEU A 149 -12.98 -9.33 11.01
C LEU A 149 -12.79 -10.63 10.24
N MET A 150 -12.67 -11.75 10.97
CA MET A 150 -12.49 -13.07 10.37
C MET A 150 -13.43 -14.11 10.99
N PRO A 151 -14.43 -14.59 10.24
CA PRO A 151 -14.96 -13.99 9.00
C PRO A 151 -15.68 -12.66 9.26
N SER A 152 -15.66 -11.73 8.29
CA SER A 152 -16.47 -10.51 8.30
C SER A 152 -17.93 -10.81 8.00
N ASP A 153 -18.18 -11.70 7.03
CA ASP A 153 -19.52 -12.10 6.60
C ASP A 153 -19.85 -13.50 7.10
N ILE A 154 -20.99 -13.61 7.79
CA ILE A 154 -21.45 -14.88 8.37
C ILE A 154 -22.89 -15.13 7.99
N SER A 155 -23.22 -16.41 7.81
CA SER A 155 -24.60 -16.87 7.60
C SER A 155 -25.03 -17.74 8.78
N VAL A 156 -26.13 -17.38 9.44
CA VAL A 156 -26.59 -18.01 10.70
C VAL A 156 -28.09 -18.29 10.68
N GLN A 157 -28.53 -19.27 11.46
CA GLN A 157 -29.95 -19.53 11.68
C GLN A 157 -30.54 -18.60 12.75
N PRO A 158 -31.86 -18.33 12.70
CA PRO A 158 -32.57 -17.75 13.84
C PRO A 158 -32.32 -18.59 15.11
N GLY A 159 -31.96 -17.95 16.22
CA GLY A 159 -31.58 -18.62 17.48
C GLY A 159 -30.11 -19.01 17.60
N ALA A 160 -29.27 -18.80 16.58
CA ALA A 160 -27.83 -19.00 16.69
C ALA A 160 -27.16 -17.92 17.57
N THR A 161 -26.07 -18.29 18.25
CA THR A 161 -25.22 -17.39 19.03
C THR A 161 -23.96 -17.03 18.25
N ILE A 162 -23.69 -15.74 18.11
CA ILE A 162 -22.44 -15.24 17.51
C ILE A 162 -21.52 -14.80 18.65
N ILE A 163 -20.23 -15.12 18.55
CA ILE A 163 -19.20 -14.80 19.54
C ILE A 163 -18.05 -14.08 18.84
N TRP A 164 -17.88 -12.79 19.12
CA TRP A 164 -16.71 -12.03 18.73
C TRP A 164 -15.62 -12.13 19.79
N THR A 165 -14.36 -12.28 19.39
CA THR A 165 -13.20 -12.29 20.30
C THR A 165 -12.15 -11.34 19.78
N ASN A 166 -11.65 -10.44 20.65
CA ASN A 166 -10.56 -9.55 20.29
C ASN A 166 -9.21 -10.30 20.28
N TYR A 167 -8.59 -10.42 19.11
CA TYR A 167 -7.25 -10.99 18.90
C TYR A 167 -6.18 -9.93 18.61
N SER A 168 -6.56 -8.66 18.62
CA SER A 168 -5.68 -7.50 18.41
C SER A 168 -5.12 -7.00 19.75
N LYS A 169 -4.27 -5.96 19.68
CA LYS A 169 -3.83 -5.23 20.89
C LYS A 169 -4.70 -4.01 21.16
N GLY A 170 -5.36 -3.47 20.12
CA GLY A 170 -6.30 -2.36 20.22
C GLY A 170 -7.59 -2.71 20.96
N GLN A 171 -8.36 -1.68 21.28
CA GLN A 171 -9.72 -1.82 21.82
C GLN A 171 -10.72 -1.80 20.68
N HIS A 172 -11.73 -2.65 20.75
CA HIS A 172 -12.79 -2.77 19.73
C HIS A 172 -14.17 -2.78 20.39
N ALA A 173 -15.21 -2.33 19.69
CA ALA A 173 -16.59 -2.42 20.14
C ALA A 173 -17.51 -2.77 18.97
N ILE A 174 -18.14 -3.94 18.99
CA ILE A 174 -18.92 -4.45 17.86
C ILE A 174 -20.38 -4.02 17.99
N THR A 175 -20.89 -3.35 16.96
CA THR A 175 -22.22 -2.73 16.96
C THR A 175 -23.00 -3.11 15.69
N SER A 176 -24.27 -3.50 15.85
CA SER A 176 -25.18 -3.83 14.75
C SER A 176 -25.66 -2.58 14.04
N GLY A 177 -26.19 -2.76 12.83
CA GLY A 177 -26.63 -1.65 12.00
C GLY A 177 -25.47 -1.03 11.24
N ILE A 178 -25.81 -0.15 10.32
CA ILE A 178 -24.83 0.77 9.77
C ILE A 178 -24.40 1.71 10.91
N MET A 179 -23.16 2.19 10.90
CA MET A 179 -22.88 3.43 11.63
C MET A 179 -23.97 4.42 11.21
N PRO A 180 -24.66 5.10 12.15
CA PRO A 180 -25.59 6.10 11.71
C PRO A 180 -24.67 7.06 10.97
N SER A 181 -24.93 7.23 9.69
CA SER A 181 -24.73 8.55 9.19
C SER A 181 -25.68 9.40 10.05
N THR A 182 -25.18 9.87 11.21
CA THR A 182 -25.37 11.28 11.47
C THR A 182 -25.15 11.90 10.11
N THR A 183 -25.94 12.88 9.76
CA THR A 183 -25.42 13.85 8.81
C THR A 183 -24.19 14.54 9.45
N ASP A 184 -23.17 13.80 9.89
CA ASP A 184 -21.79 14.01 9.51
C ASP A 184 -21.67 13.82 8.01
N THR A 185 -22.37 14.69 7.28
CA THR A 185 -21.64 15.38 6.24
C THR A 185 -20.49 16.07 6.96
N LYS A 186 -19.38 15.35 7.09
CA LYS A 186 -18.03 15.90 7.09
C LYS A 186 -18.03 16.89 5.94
N GLU A 187 -18.38 18.15 6.22
CA GLU A 187 -18.73 19.10 5.16
C GLU A 187 -17.48 19.26 4.30
N PRO A 188 -17.57 18.99 2.98
CA PRO A 188 -16.42 19.15 2.11
C PRO A 188 -15.93 20.59 2.18
N ILE A 189 -14.63 20.76 2.46
CA ILE A 189 -14.05 22.09 2.56
C ILE A 189 -13.46 22.45 1.20
N SER A 190 -14.16 23.34 0.50
CA SER A 190 -13.75 23.90 -0.79
C SER A 190 -12.84 25.12 -0.67
N GLY A 191 -12.21 25.51 -1.78
CA GLY A 191 -11.46 26.77 -1.91
C GLY A 191 -10.07 26.78 -1.28
N LEU A 192 -9.47 25.61 -1.03
CA LEU A 192 -8.17 25.52 -0.35
C LEU A 192 -6.96 25.56 -1.30
N SER A 193 -7.18 25.60 -2.61
CA SER A 193 -6.12 25.58 -3.64
C SER A 193 -5.09 26.72 -3.53
N GLU A 194 -5.50 27.88 -3.01
CA GLU A 194 -4.61 29.03 -2.82
C GLU A 194 -3.95 29.05 -1.43
N THR A 195 -4.55 28.40 -0.45
CA THR A 195 -4.15 28.49 0.97
C THR A 195 -3.38 27.27 1.47
N LEU A 196 -3.50 26.14 0.78
CA LEU A 196 -2.73 24.93 1.04
C LEU A 196 -1.77 24.62 -0.11
N LYS A 197 -0.68 23.95 0.25
CA LYS A 197 0.32 23.40 -0.66
C LYS A 197 0.55 21.93 -0.33
N THR A 198 0.89 21.18 -1.37
CA THR A 198 1.28 19.78 -1.28
C THR A 198 2.76 19.69 -1.62
N GLU A 199 3.55 19.06 -0.76
CA GLU A 199 4.93 18.68 -1.04
C GLU A 199 5.02 17.15 -1.08
N LEU A 200 5.55 16.61 -2.17
CA LEU A 200 5.81 15.18 -2.32
C LEU A 200 7.30 14.94 -2.07
N ILE A 201 7.64 14.02 -1.17
CA ILE A 201 9.02 13.69 -0.79
C ILE A 201 9.27 12.21 -1.05
N HIS A 202 10.34 11.90 -1.77
CA HIS A 202 10.81 10.52 -1.94
C HIS A 202 11.81 10.18 -0.83
N VAL A 203 11.43 9.29 0.09
CA VAL A 203 12.14 9.05 1.36
C VAL A 203 13.58 8.60 1.13
N SER A 204 13.82 7.71 0.16
CA SER A 204 15.16 7.14 -0.04
C SER A 204 16.18 8.13 -0.61
N THR A 205 15.74 9.10 -1.44
CA THR A 205 16.64 10.11 -2.03
C THR A 205 16.54 11.47 -1.36
N GLN A 206 15.60 11.64 -0.42
CA GLN A 206 15.31 12.92 0.24
C GLN A 206 15.04 14.07 -0.74
N SER A 207 14.55 13.73 -1.95
CA SER A 207 14.22 14.69 -2.98
C SER A 207 12.74 15.05 -2.88
N SER A 208 12.39 16.33 -2.99
CA SER A 208 11.00 16.77 -2.92
C SER A 208 10.59 17.70 -4.07
N VAL A 209 9.28 17.80 -4.28
CA VAL A 209 8.66 18.74 -5.21
C VAL A 209 7.38 19.32 -4.59
N ILE A 210 7.19 20.63 -4.73
CA ILE A 210 5.95 21.30 -4.32
C ILE A 210 4.99 21.30 -5.51
N LEU A 211 3.79 20.79 -5.28
CA LEU A 211 2.72 20.67 -6.25
C LEU A 211 1.54 21.57 -5.85
N ASN A 212 0.83 22.07 -6.86
CA ASN A 212 -0.41 22.81 -6.62
C ASN A 212 -1.53 21.84 -6.29
N LEU A 213 -2.33 22.21 -5.30
CA LEU A 213 -3.54 21.50 -4.91
C LEU A 213 -4.70 22.03 -5.77
N ASN A 214 -5.29 21.20 -6.63
CA ASN A 214 -6.35 21.61 -7.53
C ASN A 214 -7.66 20.99 -7.06
N GLU A 215 -8.66 21.82 -6.77
CA GLU A 215 -9.97 21.32 -6.38
C GLU A 215 -10.69 20.67 -7.56
N ASP A 216 -11.35 19.55 -7.29
CA ASP A 216 -12.30 18.95 -8.22
C ASP A 216 -13.65 19.68 -8.12
N SER A 217 -14.06 20.33 -9.21
CA SER A 217 -15.32 21.08 -9.25
C SER A 217 -16.57 20.20 -9.13
N ASP A 218 -16.46 18.93 -9.52
CA ASP A 218 -17.58 17.98 -9.49
C ASP A 218 -17.65 17.25 -8.15
N MET A 219 -16.54 17.25 -7.38
CA MET A 219 -16.43 16.64 -6.06
C MET A 219 -15.85 17.64 -5.05
N PRO A 220 -16.66 18.55 -4.49
CA PRO A 220 -16.23 19.51 -3.49
C PRO A 220 -15.42 18.86 -2.36
N GLY A 221 -14.35 19.53 -1.91
CA GLY A 221 -13.47 19.02 -0.85
C GLY A 221 -12.52 17.90 -1.29
N ARG A 222 -12.63 17.39 -2.53
CA ARG A 222 -11.60 16.56 -3.17
C ARG A 222 -10.64 17.44 -3.93
N TYR A 223 -9.36 17.16 -3.78
CA TYR A 223 -8.28 17.88 -4.43
C TYR A 223 -7.27 16.91 -5.04
N THR A 224 -6.66 17.31 -6.15
CA THR A 224 -5.62 16.54 -6.82
C THR A 224 -4.37 17.38 -7.10
N SER A 225 -3.21 16.74 -6.97
CA SER A 225 -1.92 17.29 -7.36
C SER A 225 -1.24 16.35 -8.36
N PRO A 226 -1.37 16.60 -9.68
CA PRO A 226 -0.82 15.72 -10.71
C PRO A 226 0.70 15.65 -10.68
N PHE A 227 1.26 14.47 -10.91
CA PHE A 227 2.69 14.22 -11.03
C PHE A 227 2.98 12.96 -11.85
N ILE A 228 4.24 12.76 -12.23
CA ILE A 228 4.70 11.50 -12.81
C ILE A 228 5.76 10.93 -11.86
N PRO A 229 5.48 9.84 -11.13
CA PRO A 229 6.49 9.16 -10.34
C PRO A 229 7.61 8.64 -11.23
N THR A 230 8.85 8.90 -10.90
CA THR A 230 10.01 8.41 -11.67
C THR A 230 10.77 7.30 -10.96
N SER A 231 10.28 6.85 -9.81
CA SER A 231 10.95 5.88 -8.96
C SER A 231 9.95 5.19 -8.02
N PRO A 232 10.10 3.88 -7.78
CA PRO A 232 9.26 3.18 -6.84
C PRO A 232 9.79 3.36 -5.41
N GLY A 233 8.98 3.02 -4.43
CA GLY A 233 9.32 2.99 -3.02
C GLY A 233 8.42 3.86 -2.17
N ILE A 234 8.97 4.25 -1.01
CA ILE A 234 8.26 4.96 0.05
C ILE A 234 8.27 6.45 -0.24
N TYR A 235 7.11 7.07 -0.12
CA TYR A 235 6.92 8.51 -0.26
C TYR A 235 6.26 9.10 0.97
N GLU A 236 6.56 10.37 1.21
CA GLU A 236 5.83 11.22 2.13
C GLU A 236 5.07 12.29 1.36
N ILE A 237 3.85 12.58 1.80
CA ILE A 237 3.03 13.68 1.31
C ILE A 237 2.88 14.64 2.47
N ARG A 238 3.36 15.87 2.30
CA ARG A 238 3.21 16.94 3.28
C ARG A 238 2.20 17.96 2.80
N ILE A 239 1.16 18.19 3.59
CA ILE A 239 0.14 19.22 3.36
C ILE A 239 0.38 20.35 4.34
N TYR A 240 0.60 21.57 3.84
CA TYR A 240 0.87 22.71 4.70
C TYR A 240 0.24 24.01 4.18
N GLY A 241 -0.01 24.94 5.09
CA GLY A 241 -0.64 26.23 4.80
C GLY A 241 -1.69 26.59 5.85
N THR A 242 -2.82 27.13 5.42
CA THR A 242 -3.93 27.48 6.33
C THR A 242 -5.27 27.02 5.79
N ILE A 243 -6.11 26.46 6.65
CA ILE A 243 -7.55 26.30 6.41
C ILE A 243 -8.26 27.31 7.30
N TYR A 244 -8.95 28.28 6.71
CA TYR A 244 -9.44 29.47 7.40
C TYR A 244 -8.30 30.16 8.19
N SER A 245 -8.40 30.24 9.52
CA SER A 245 -7.34 30.77 10.40
C SER A 245 -6.44 29.69 11.00
N THR A 246 -6.69 28.41 10.71
CA THR A 246 -5.99 27.29 11.32
C THR A 246 -4.78 26.91 10.46
N ALA A 247 -3.58 27.07 11.01
CA ALA A 247 -2.34 26.61 10.37
C ALA A 247 -2.32 25.09 10.27
N ILE A 248 -1.94 24.55 9.12
CA ILE A 248 -1.78 23.11 8.85
C ILE A 248 -0.33 22.87 8.45
N ASP A 249 0.27 21.81 8.99
CA ASP A 249 1.60 21.32 8.61
C ASP A 249 1.69 19.84 8.97
N GLU A 250 1.22 18.99 8.08
CA GLU A 250 0.99 17.57 8.33
C GLU A 250 1.67 16.71 7.29
N THR A 251 2.44 15.72 7.74
CA THR A 251 3.10 14.74 6.88
C THR A 251 2.44 13.38 7.02
N PHE A 252 2.20 12.74 5.88
CA PHE A 252 1.66 11.39 5.70
C PHE A 252 2.74 10.53 5.03
N ILE A 253 2.94 9.30 5.49
CA ILE A 253 3.91 8.37 4.92
C ILE A 253 3.20 7.17 4.31
N SER A 254 3.74 6.62 3.22
CA SER A 254 3.16 5.44 2.57
C SER A 254 3.38 4.16 3.39
N MET A 255 2.68 3.07 3.03
CA MET A 255 2.62 1.81 3.78
C MET A 255 3.98 1.19 4.06
N GLY A 256 4.95 1.26 3.14
CA GLY A 256 6.30 0.73 3.36
C GLY A 256 7.06 1.46 4.47
N GLY A 257 6.66 2.69 4.79
CA GLY A 257 7.13 3.47 5.93
C GLY A 257 6.26 3.34 7.19
N GLY A 258 5.20 2.52 7.15
CA GLY A 258 4.29 2.27 8.27
C GLY A 258 3.09 3.21 8.35
N GLY A 259 2.71 3.88 7.26
CA GLY A 259 1.51 4.70 7.20
C GLY A 259 0.40 4.10 6.34
N ASP A 260 -0.48 4.98 5.84
CA ASP A 260 -1.87 4.61 5.53
C ASP A 260 -2.23 4.67 4.04
N PHE A 261 -1.28 4.97 3.15
CA PHE A 261 -1.50 4.99 1.69
C PHE A 261 -0.46 4.18 0.91
N ASP A 262 -0.79 3.75 -0.31
CA ASP A 262 0.05 2.82 -1.08
C ASP A 262 1.45 3.35 -1.39
N ASP A 263 2.43 2.45 -1.49
CA ASP A 263 3.75 2.75 -2.05
C ASP A 263 3.68 2.87 -3.58
N ILE A 264 4.62 3.60 -4.18
CA ILE A 264 4.78 3.59 -5.63
C ILE A 264 5.52 2.31 -6.03
N VAL A 265 4.96 1.55 -6.98
CA VAL A 265 5.48 0.24 -7.39
C VAL A 265 6.04 0.27 -8.82
N SER A 266 6.89 -0.71 -9.15
CA SER A 266 7.41 -0.87 -10.51
C SER A 266 6.37 -1.55 -11.42
N PRO A 267 6.14 -1.05 -12.65
CA PRO A 267 5.23 -1.69 -13.59
C PRO A 267 5.81 -2.97 -14.22
N THR A 268 7.05 -3.35 -13.92
CA THR A 268 7.75 -4.50 -14.53
C THR A 268 6.94 -5.80 -14.49
N ALA A 269 6.13 -6.02 -13.46
CA ALA A 269 5.28 -7.20 -13.33
C ALA A 269 4.15 -7.24 -14.37
N ILE A 270 3.61 -6.08 -14.76
CA ILE A 270 2.43 -5.93 -15.62
C ILE A 270 2.77 -5.54 -17.07
N GLN A 271 4.06 -5.36 -17.38
CA GLN A 271 4.50 -5.03 -18.75
C GLN A 271 4.38 -6.22 -19.70
N PHE A 272 3.76 -5.96 -20.85
CA PHE A 272 3.62 -6.89 -21.97
C PHE A 272 3.65 -6.09 -23.29
N PRO A 273 4.16 -6.66 -24.41
CA PRO A 273 4.79 -7.98 -24.57
C PRO A 273 6.25 -8.01 -24.13
N LYS A 274 6.90 -6.85 -24.03
CA LYS A 274 8.29 -6.73 -23.64
C LYS A 274 8.36 -6.04 -22.29
N LYS A 275 9.03 -6.69 -21.34
CA LYS A 275 9.40 -6.08 -20.06
C LYS A 275 10.60 -5.16 -20.27
N LEU A 276 10.47 -3.92 -19.85
CA LEU A 276 11.51 -2.92 -19.83
C LEU A 276 12.14 -2.93 -18.44
N THR A 277 13.45 -3.04 -18.41
CA THR A 277 14.25 -2.78 -17.21
C THR A 277 14.11 -1.31 -16.84
N SER A 278 14.05 -1.00 -15.55
CA SER A 278 13.98 0.38 -15.07
C SER A 278 15.27 1.15 -15.42
N ASP A 279 15.18 2.47 -15.61
CA ASP A 279 16.35 3.32 -15.92
C ASP A 279 17.46 3.21 -14.86
N ARG A 280 17.09 2.90 -13.62
CA ARG A 280 18.01 2.67 -12.50
C ARG A 280 18.80 1.38 -12.65
N GLU A 281 18.18 0.29 -13.08
CA GLU A 281 18.87 -0.98 -13.33
C GLU A 281 19.87 -0.84 -14.49
N ILE A 282 19.50 -0.07 -15.52
CA ILE A 282 20.39 0.25 -16.63
C ILE A 282 21.57 1.10 -16.15
N THR A 283 21.30 2.15 -15.37
CA THR A 283 22.35 3.04 -14.80
C THR A 283 23.28 2.28 -13.85
N GLY A 284 22.72 1.37 -13.03
CA GLY A 284 23.49 0.49 -12.15
C GLY A 284 24.39 -0.45 -12.94
N ALA A 285 23.87 -1.14 -13.96
CA ALA A 285 24.64 -2.01 -14.83
C ALA A 285 25.74 -1.26 -15.60
N ILE A 286 25.48 -0.02 -16.04
CA ILE A 286 26.49 0.84 -16.68
C ILE A 286 27.55 1.28 -15.68
N SER A 287 27.18 1.64 -14.45
CA SER A 287 28.11 2.06 -13.41
C SER A 287 29.04 0.90 -13.04
N GLU A 288 28.49 -0.30 -12.82
CA GLU A 288 29.26 -1.52 -12.58
C GLU A 288 30.19 -1.85 -13.76
N ALA A 289 29.69 -1.81 -15.00
CA ALA A 289 30.51 -2.02 -16.19
C ALA A 289 31.64 -0.98 -16.31
N THR A 290 31.38 0.27 -15.91
CA THR A 290 32.38 1.36 -15.91
C THR A 290 33.43 1.13 -14.83
N GLU A 291 33.06 0.70 -13.62
CA GLU A 291 33.99 0.35 -12.54
C GLU A 291 34.86 -0.86 -12.89
N VAL A 292 34.26 -1.90 -13.47
CA VAL A 292 35.00 -3.06 -13.99
C VAL A 292 35.97 -2.63 -15.09
N SER A 293 35.56 -1.72 -15.99
CA SER A 293 36.45 -1.17 -17.03
C SER A 293 37.61 -0.36 -16.44
N GLN A 294 37.36 0.51 -15.46
CA GLN A 294 38.41 1.31 -14.81
C GLN A 294 39.38 0.47 -13.99
N SER A 295 38.88 -0.52 -13.26
CA SER A 295 39.72 -1.47 -12.51
C SER A 295 40.58 -2.34 -13.44
N ALA A 296 40.03 -2.77 -14.57
CA ALA A 296 40.79 -3.47 -15.62
C ALA A 296 41.87 -2.57 -16.25
N LEU A 297 41.59 -1.28 -16.49
CA LEU A 297 42.58 -0.31 -16.97
C LEU A 297 43.72 -0.08 -15.95
N LEU A 298 43.41 0.03 -14.66
CA LEU A 298 44.41 0.15 -13.60
C LEU A 298 45.32 -1.08 -13.49
N LEU A 299 44.74 -2.29 -13.62
CA LEU A 299 45.51 -3.53 -13.63
C LEU A 299 46.41 -3.62 -14.87
N ALA A 300 45.88 -3.27 -16.05
CA ALA A 300 46.66 -3.22 -17.29
C ALA A 300 47.84 -2.24 -17.18
N ASN A 301 47.66 -1.09 -16.52
CA ASN A 301 48.72 -0.09 -16.34
C ASN A 301 49.79 -0.52 -15.32
N ARG A 302 49.44 -1.37 -14.33
CA ARG A 302 50.41 -1.97 -13.41
C ARG A 302 51.34 -2.97 -14.09
N PHE A 303 50.86 -3.70 -15.11
CA PHE A 303 51.71 -4.61 -15.89
C PHE A 303 52.67 -3.87 -16.83
N ASN A 304 52.29 -2.71 -17.37
CA ASN A 304 53.18 -1.90 -18.23
C ASN A 304 54.45 -1.41 -17.49
N THR A 305 54.37 -1.10 -16.21
CA THR A 305 55.55 -0.62 -15.45
C THR A 305 56.60 -1.72 -15.27
N TRP A 306 56.16 -2.96 -14.99
CA TRP A 306 57.07 -4.10 -14.83
C TRP A 306 57.59 -4.66 -16.16
N ILE A 307 56.81 -4.59 -17.24
CA ILE A 307 57.28 -4.91 -18.60
C ILE A 307 58.39 -3.94 -19.03
N ILE A 308 58.24 -2.64 -18.77
CA ILE A 308 59.28 -1.65 -19.08
C ILE A 308 60.54 -1.88 -18.24
N ILE A 309 60.41 -2.12 -16.93
CA ILE A 309 61.56 -2.39 -16.04
C ILE A 309 62.29 -3.67 -16.46
N SER A 310 61.58 -4.75 -16.80
CA SER A 310 62.20 -6.01 -17.24
C SER A 310 62.89 -5.91 -18.60
N ILE A 311 62.38 -5.11 -19.54
CA ILE A 311 63.07 -4.82 -20.81
C ILE A 311 64.36 -4.03 -20.57
N ILE A 312 64.35 -3.02 -19.68
CA ILE A 312 65.55 -2.24 -19.35
C ILE A 312 66.61 -3.12 -18.68
N VAL A 313 66.24 -3.94 -17.69
CA VAL A 313 67.17 -4.84 -16.99
C VAL A 313 67.72 -5.93 -17.93
N GLY A 314 66.87 -6.50 -18.80
CA GLY A 314 67.29 -7.47 -19.81
C GLY A 314 68.28 -6.88 -20.83
N GLY A 315 68.05 -5.65 -21.27
CA GLY A 315 68.94 -4.93 -22.18
C GLY A 315 70.33 -4.66 -21.59
N VAL A 316 70.39 -4.26 -20.32
CA VAL A 316 71.68 -4.04 -19.62
C VAL A 316 72.46 -5.35 -19.46
N GLY A 317 71.78 -6.46 -19.18
CA GLY A 317 72.41 -7.79 -19.10
C GLY A 317 73.08 -8.23 -20.41
N ILE A 318 72.41 -7.99 -21.55
CA ILE A 318 72.95 -8.33 -22.88
C ILE A 318 74.23 -7.52 -23.18
N VAL A 319 74.25 -6.22 -22.86
CA VAL A 319 75.43 -5.37 -23.08
C VAL A 319 76.62 -5.84 -22.23
N VAL A 320 76.38 -6.19 -20.96
CA VAL A 320 77.44 -6.70 -20.07
C VAL A 320 77.99 -8.05 -20.58
N SER A 321 77.12 -8.94 -21.08
CA SER A 321 77.56 -10.21 -21.68
C SER A 321 78.38 -10.00 -22.96
N CYS A 322 78.01 -9.07 -23.83
CA CYS A 322 78.77 -8.76 -25.05
C CYS A 322 80.15 -8.15 -24.74
N VAL A 323 80.24 -7.27 -23.75
CA VAL A 323 81.53 -6.70 -23.30
C VAL A 323 82.43 -7.78 -22.70
N SER A 324 81.86 -8.68 -21.89
CA SER A 324 82.61 -9.80 -21.29
C SER A 324 83.14 -10.77 -22.36
N LEU A 325 82.34 -11.12 -23.36
CA LEU A 325 82.76 -11.93 -24.50
C LEU A 325 83.86 -11.23 -25.32
N GLY A 326 83.75 -9.93 -25.56
CA GLY A 326 84.78 -9.16 -26.27
C GLY A 326 86.12 -9.12 -25.53
N LEU A 327 86.10 -9.00 -24.20
CA LEU A 327 87.31 -9.06 -23.37
C LEU A 327 87.93 -10.48 -23.36
N GLN A 328 87.09 -11.52 -23.39
CA GLN A 328 87.54 -12.92 -23.48
C GLN A 328 88.27 -13.19 -24.80
N PHE A 329 87.75 -12.70 -25.93
CA PHE A 329 88.40 -12.84 -27.24
C PHE A 329 89.71 -12.05 -27.33
N ARG A 330 89.80 -10.89 -26.69
CA ARG A 330 91.04 -10.09 -26.64
C ARG A 330 92.15 -10.76 -25.81
N LYS A 331 91.80 -11.51 -24.76
CA LYS A 331 92.78 -12.25 -23.94
C LYS A 331 93.33 -13.49 -24.65
N ASN A 332 92.56 -14.12 -25.54
CA ASN A 332 92.99 -15.30 -26.28
C ASN A 332 93.83 -14.98 -27.53
N ASN A 333 93.84 -13.72 -27.98
CA ASN A 333 94.57 -13.26 -29.18
C ASN A 333 95.80 -12.38 -28.86
N SER A 334 96.27 -12.36 -27.61
CA SER A 334 97.45 -11.60 -27.15
C SER A 334 98.33 -12.46 -26.27
#